data_AF-A0A7G2TQM7-F1
#
_entry.id   AF-A0A7G2TQM7-F1
#
_cell.length_a   1.000
_cell.length_b   1.000
_cell.length_c   1.000
_cell.angle_alpha   90.00
_cell.angle_beta   90.00
_cell.angle_gamma   90.00
#
_symmetry.space_group_name_H-M   'P 1'
#
loop_
_entity.id
_entity.type
_entity.pdbx_description
1 polymer ?
#
loop_
_entity_poly.entity_id
_entity_poly.type
_entity_poly.pdbx_seq_one_letter_code
_entity_poly.pdbx_strand_id
1 'polypeptide(L)' 'MTPTTKKAAIIGGGVIGGGWAARFLLNGWDVAVFDPDPEAARKIGAVLDRARASLPALYDRALPPEGTL' A
#
# COMPACT_ATOMS: atom_id res chain seq x y z
N MET A 1 9.92 -23.21 -4.56
CA MET A 1 8.71 -22.48 -4.99
C MET A 1 8.67 -21.19 -4.20
N THR A 2 8.94 -20.05 -4.84
CA THR A 2 8.66 -18.75 -4.21
C THR A 2 7.16 -18.72 -3.94
N PRO A 3 6.70 -18.44 -2.70
CA PRO A 3 5.28 -18.34 -2.43
C PRO A 3 4.67 -17.33 -3.40
N THR A 4 3.52 -17.67 -3.99
CA THR A 4 2.77 -16.78 -4.88
C THR A 4 2.23 -15.62 -4.05
N THR A 5 2.98 -14.53 -3.98
CA THR A 5 2.54 -13.27 -3.38
C THR A 5 1.37 -12.72 -4.20
N LYS A 6 0.26 -12.39 -3.53
CA LYS A 6 -0.89 -11.81 -4.19
C LYS A 6 -0.54 -10.39 -4.66
N LYS A 7 -1.07 -9.96 -5.81
CA LYS A 7 -0.79 -8.65 -6.40
C LYS A 7 -2.05 -7.83 -6.63
N ALA A 8 -2.02 -6.55 -6.29
CA ALA A 8 -3.08 -5.58 -6.56
C ALA A 8 -2.57 -4.48 -7.51
N ALA A 9 -3.39 -4.10 -8.49
CA ALA A 9 -3.15 -2.94 -9.32
C ALA A 9 -4.11 -1.82 -8.90
N ILE A 10 -3.60 -0.63 -8.66
CA ILE A 10 -4.37 0.55 -8.27
C ILE A 10 -4.24 1.60 -9.37
N ILE A 11 -5.37 2.02 -9.93
CA ILE A 11 -5.43 3.05 -10.97
C ILE A 11 -6.00 4.32 -10.34
N GLY A 12 -5.14 5.32 -10.16
CA GLY A 12 -5.36 6.53 -9.37
C GLY A 12 -4.70 6.44 -7.99
N GLY A 13 -3.78 7.35 -7.71
CA GLY A 13 -2.98 7.53 -6.49
C GLY A 13 -3.47 8.67 -5.59
N GLY A 14 -4.67 9.21 -5.84
CA GLY A 14 -5.34 10.15 -4.95
C GLY A 14 -5.69 9.54 -3.58
N VAL A 15 -6.43 10.26 -2.73
CA VAL A 15 -6.71 9.88 -1.33
C VAL A 15 -7.23 8.43 -1.19
N ILE A 16 -8.22 8.05 -2.00
CA ILE A 16 -8.83 6.72 -1.94
C ILE A 16 -7.87 5.64 -2.46
N GLY A 17 -7.22 5.90 -3.59
CA GLY A 17 -6.27 4.97 -4.18
C GLY A 17 -5.06 4.72 -3.29
N GLY A 18 -4.50 5.78 -2.67
CA GLY A 18 -3.43 5.68 -1.69
C GLY A 18 -3.86 4.87 -0.45
N GLY A 19 -5.10 5.04 0.01
CA GLY A 19 -5.65 4.25 1.12
C GLY A 19 -5.73 2.75 0.79
N TRP A 20 -6.17 2.40 -0.42
CA TRP A 20 -6.20 0.99 -0.88
C TRP A 20 -4.80 0.43 -1.10
N ALA A 21 -3.90 1.20 -1.72
CA ALA A 21 -2.50 0.82 -1.88
C ALA A 21 -1.87 0.48 -0.53
N ALA A 22 -2.04 1.35 0.48
CA ALA A 22 -1.55 1.12 1.83
C ALA A 22 -2.15 -0.15 2.46
N ARG A 23 -3.47 -0.36 2.31
CA ARG A 23 -4.14 -1.51 2.92
C ARG A 23 -3.65 -2.84 2.32
N PHE A 24 -3.50 -2.93 1.00
CA PHE A 24 -2.98 -4.14 0.36
C PHE A 24 -1.49 -4.35 0.69
N LEU A 25 -0.68 -3.31 0.52
CA LEU A 25 0.76 -3.37 0.70
C LEU A 25 1.13 -3.82 2.13
N LEU A 26 0.53 -3.19 3.15
CA LEU A 26 0.77 -3.53 4.56
C LEU A 26 0.09 -4.83 5.01
N ASN A 27 -0.72 -5.45 4.16
CA ASN A 27 -1.24 -6.81 4.35
C ASN A 27 -0.49 -7.85 3.50
N GLY A 28 0.72 -7.52 3.04
CA GLY A 28 1.65 -8.44 2.39
C GLY A 28 1.33 -8.74 0.93
N TRP A 29 0.62 -7.85 0.25
CA TRP A 29 0.42 -7.92 -1.20
C TRP A 29 1.44 -7.03 -1.90
N ASP A 30 1.92 -7.47 -3.05
CA ASP A 30 2.59 -6.56 -3.96
C ASP A 30 1.56 -5.62 -4.56
N VAL A 31 1.89 -4.35 -4.70
CA VAL A 31 1.00 -3.32 -5.22
C VAL A 31 1.69 -2.65 -6.39
N ALA A 32 0.97 -2.41 -7.48
CA ALA A 32 1.45 -1.52 -8.54
C ALA A 32 0.45 -0.36 -8.67
N VAL A 33 0.94 0.88 -8.70
CA VAL A 33 0.09 2.07 -8.81
C VAL A 33 0.38 2.81 -10.11
N PHE A 34 -0.68 3.21 -10.80
CA PHE A 34 -0.60 4.12 -11.94
C PHE A 34 -1.45 5.36 -11.68
N ASP A 35 -0.88 6.54 -11.87
CA ASP A 35 -1.58 7.82 -11.83
C ASP A 35 -0.86 8.80 -12.80
N PRO A 36 -1.59 9.53 -13.67
CA PRO A 36 -0.98 10.50 -14.57
C PRO A 36 -0.42 11.75 -13.88
N ASP A 37 -0.77 12.01 -12.62
CA ASP A 37 -0.25 13.14 -11.85
C ASP A 37 1.24 12.94 -11.53
N PRO A 38 2.13 13.85 -11.96
CA PRO A 38 3.57 13.76 -11.66
C PRO A 38 3.87 13.75 -10.15
N GLU A 39 2.96 14.29 -9.32
CA GLU A 39 3.09 14.31 -7.86
C GLU A 39 2.61 13.03 -7.17
N ALA A 40 2.10 12.05 -7.93
CA ALA A 40 1.48 10.85 -7.37
C ALA A 40 2.43 10.06 -6.46
N ALA A 41 3.69 9.85 -6.88
CA ALA A 41 4.67 9.11 -6.08
C ALA A 41 4.89 9.77 -4.70
N ARG A 42 5.02 11.10 -4.67
CA ARG A 42 5.17 11.86 -3.42
C ARG A 42 3.92 11.78 -2.54
N LYS A 43 2.74 11.93 -3.14
CA LYS A 43 1.44 11.86 -2.44
C LYS A 43 1.20 10.47 -1.83
N ILE A 44 1.44 9.42 -2.60
CA ILE A 44 1.33 8.03 -2.16
C ILE A 44 2.33 7.75 -1.04
N GLY A 45 3.60 8.17 -1.19
CA GLY A 45 4.61 8.03 -0.14
C GLY A 45 4.13 8.62 1.19
N ALA A 46 3.58 9.84 1.18
CA ALA A 46 3.06 10.48 2.38
C ALA A 46 1.81 9.78 2.99
N VAL A 47 1.05 9.02 2.20
CA VAL A 47 -0.03 8.16 2.70
C VAL A 47 0.53 6.88 3.31
N LEU A 48 1.49 6.24 2.64
CA LEU A 48 2.13 5.02 3.11
C LEU A 48 2.88 5.23 4.42
N ASP A 49 3.60 6.34 4.58
CA ASP A 49 4.32 6.64 5.83
C ASP A 49 3.35 6.79 7.00
N ARG A 50 2.23 7.49 6.79
CA ARG A 50 1.16 7.60 7.80
C ARG A 50 0.52 6.24 8.09
N ALA A 51 0.30 5.42 7.06
CA ALA A 51 -0.27 4.10 7.22
C ALA A 51 0.66 3.15 7.98
N ARG A 52 1.96 3.14 7.69
CA ARG A 52 2.96 2.35 8.43
C ARG A 52 2.97 2.69 9.92
N ALA A 53 2.79 3.97 10.26
CA ALA A 53 2.72 4.41 11.66
C ALA A 53 1.40 4.08 12.37
N SER A 54 0.27 4.13 11.66
CA SER A 54 -1.07 4.03 12.27
C SER A 54 -1.72 2.66 12.14
N LEU A 55 -1.55 1.99 11.02
CA LEU A 55 -2.27 0.75 10.69
C LEU A 55 -1.96 -0.40 11.65
N PRO A 56 -0.71 -0.64 12.10
CA PRO A 56 -0.42 -1.71 13.05
C PRO A 56 -1.19 -1.56 14.38
N ALA A 57 -1.46 -0.34 14.82
CA ALA A 57 -2.17 -0.06 16.06
C ALA A 57 -3.69 -0.33 15.98
N LEU A 58 -4.22 -0.61 14.79
CA LEU A 58 -5.65 -0.88 14.57
C LEU A 58 -6.00 -2.38 14.59
N TYR A 59 -5.01 -3.26 14.70
CA TYR A 59 -5.22 -4.72 14.67
C TYR A 59 -4.77 -5.35 15.99
N ASP A 60 -5.54 -6.32 16.47
CA ASP A 60 -5.20 -7.14 17.65
C ASP A 60 -4.11 -8.20 17.36
N ARG A 61 -3.50 -8.13 16.17
CA ARG A 61 -2.46 -9.06 15.71
C ARG A 61 -1.40 -8.30 14.92
N ALA A 62 -0.19 -8.86 14.90
CA ALA A 62 0.86 -8.39 14.01
C ALA A 62 0.39 -8.47 12.54
N LEU A 63 0.67 -7.41 11.79
CA LEU A 63 0.55 -7.40 10.34
C LEU A 63 1.58 -8.37 9.74
N PRO A 64 1.28 -8.99 8.58
CA PRO A 64 2.28 -9.76 7.85
C PRO A 64 3.41 -8.83 7.36
N PRO A 65 4.52 -9.41 6.86
CA PRO A 65 5.53 -8.63 6.16
C PRO A 65 4.91 -7.78 5.06
N GLU A 66 5.36 -6.52 4.94
CA GLU A 66 4.94 -5.60 3.88
C GLU A 66 5.32 -6.17 2.50
N GLY A 67 4.45 -5.99 1.51
CA GLY A 67 4.75 -6.35 0.11
C GLY A 67 5.63 -5.33 -0.60
N THR A 68 5.75 -5.47 -1.92
CA THR A 68 6.52 -4.56 -2.77
C THR A 68 5.60 -3.60 -3.51
N LEU A 69 5.92 -2.30 -3.50
CA LEU A 69 5.24 -1.26 -4.28
C LEU A 69 5.91 -1.02 -5.64
#